data_AF-G9XCI3-F1
#
_entry.id   AF-G9XCI3-F1
#
_cell.length_a   1.000
_cell.length_b   1.000
_cell.length_c   1.000
_cell.angle_alpha   90.00
_cell.angle_beta   90.00
_cell.angle_gamma   90.00
#
_symmetry.space_group_name_H-M   'P 1'
#
loop_
_entity.id
_entity.type
_entity.pdbx_description
1 polymer ?
#
loop_
_entity_poly.entity_id
_entity_poly.type
_entity_poly.pdbx_seq_one_letter_code
_entity_poly.pdbx_strand_id
1 'polypeptide(L)' 'MNFNLLKGKIKEKAYTQKDISEQIGISLQSFNSKINGKRRFTLDEVVSICKILKIEDPNQIFFNQ' A
#
# COMPACT_ATOMS: atom_id res chain seq x y z
N MET A 1 6.47 1.82 9.13
CA MET A 1 5.26 1.64 8.28
C MET A 1 4.11 1.09 9.12
N ASN A 2 2.95 1.74 9.05
CA ASN A 2 1.72 1.32 9.73
C ASN A 2 0.83 0.48 8.78
N PHE A 3 0.97 -0.85 8.87
CA PHE A 3 0.27 -1.79 7.99
C PHE A 3 -1.26 -1.77 8.18
N ASN A 4 -1.73 -1.54 9.41
CA ASN A 4 -3.16 -1.49 9.72
C ASN A 4 -3.81 -0.27 9.08
N LEU A 5 -3.13 0.87 9.11
CA LEU A 5 -3.61 2.10 8.48
C LEU A 5 -3.71 1.96 6.96
N LEU A 6 -2.71 1.33 6.31
CA LEU A 6 -2.77 1.06 4.88
C LEU A 6 -3.95 0.12 4.53
N LYS A 7 -4.13 -0.98 5.27
CA LYS A 7 -5.26 -1.91 5.07
C LYS A 7 -6.61 -1.21 5.26
N GLY A 8 -6.71 -0.32 6.25
CA GLY A 8 -7.87 0.52 6.48
C GLY A 8 -8.19 1.42 5.28
N LYS A 9 -7.19 2.13 4.74
CA LYS A 9 -7.35 3.01 3.58
C LYS A 9 -7.75 2.26 2.31
N ILE A 10 -7.20 1.07 2.08
CA ILE A 10 -7.61 0.20 0.96
C ILE A 10 -9.11 -0.09 1.03
N LYS A 11 -9.60 -0.51 2.21
CA LYS A 11 -11.01 -0.81 2.43
C LYS A 11 -11.90 0.45 2.37
N GLU A 12 -11.46 1.57 2.92
CA GLU A 12 -12.17 2.87 2.89
C GLU A 12 -12.42 3.34 1.45
N LYS A 13 -11.49 3.06 0.54
CA LYS A 13 -11.59 3.40 -0.89
C LYS A 13 -12.26 2.29 -1.74
N ALA A 14 -12.86 1.29 -1.10
CA ALA A 14 -13.52 0.15 -1.76
C ALA A 14 -12.60 -0.66 -2.70
N TYR A 15 -11.29 -0.66 -2.44
CA TYR A 15 -10.34 -1.53 -3.12
C TYR A 15 -10.06 -2.79 -2.31
N THR A 16 -9.62 -3.83 -3.00
CA THR A 16 -8.99 -5.01 -2.41
C THR A 16 -7.47 -4.95 -2.58
N GLN A 17 -6.75 -5.78 -1.84
CA GLN A 17 -5.29 -5.92 -2.01
C GLN A 17 -4.93 -6.42 -3.42
N LYS A 18 -5.82 -7.20 -4.04
CA LYS A 18 -5.67 -7.67 -5.42
C LYS A 18 -5.73 -6.49 -6.39
N ASP A 19 -6.75 -5.63 -6.27
CA ASP A 19 -6.91 -4.46 -7.15
C ASP A 19 -5.69 -3.54 -7.07
N ILE A 20 -5.16 -3.29 -5.87
CA ILE A 20 -3.95 -2.48 -5.71
C ILE A 20 -2.74 -3.16 -6.32
N SER A 21 -2.56 -4.46 -6.10
CA SER A 21 -1.42 -5.20 -6.67
C SER A 21 -1.39 -5.16 -8.19
N GLU A 22 -2.55 -5.32 -8.83
CA GLU A 22 -2.70 -5.25 -10.29
C GLU A 22 -2.41 -3.84 -10.81
N GLN A 23 -2.92 -2.80 -10.14
CA GLN A 23 -2.71 -1.41 -10.55
C GLN A 23 -1.25 -0.94 -10.41
N ILE A 24 -0.51 -1.46 -9.43
CA ILE A 24 0.92 -1.12 -9.27
C ILE A 24 1.86 -2.12 -9.97
N GLY A 25 1.32 -3.08 -10.72
CA GLY A 25 2.09 -3.99 -11.57
C GLY A 25 2.87 -5.07 -10.81
N ILE A 26 2.39 -5.51 -9.64
CA ILE A 26 3.04 -6.59 -8.88
C ILE A 26 2.06 -7.74 -8.59
N SER A 27 2.60 -8.93 -8.30
CA SER A 27 1.76 -10.04 -7.88
C SER A 27 1.13 -9.79 -6.51
N LEU A 28 -0.08 -10.33 -6.29
CA LEU A 28 -0.75 -10.33 -4.99
C LEU A 28 0.15 -10.91 -3.88
N GLN A 29 0.95 -11.93 -4.19
CA GLN A 29 1.90 -12.52 -3.24
C GLN A 29 3.01 -11.52 -2.85
N SER A 30 3.55 -10.77 -3.82
CA SER A 30 4.53 -9.72 -3.55
C SER A 30 3.92 -8.62 -2.67
N PHE A 31 2.71 -8.17 -3.02
CA PHE A 31 1.97 -7.18 -2.23
C PHE A 31 1.71 -7.66 -0.80
N ASN A 32 1.23 -8.89 -0.63
CA ASN A 32 0.98 -9.50 0.68
C ASN A 32 2.26 -9.64 1.52
N SER A 33 3.39 -9.94 0.89
CA SER A 33 4.68 -9.98 1.57
C SER A 33 5.08 -8.58 2.09
N LYS A 34 4.82 -7.54 1.30
CA LYS A 34 5.15 -6.15 1.64
C LYS A 34 4.23 -5.54 2.71
N ILE A 35 2.93 -5.72 2.57
CA ILE A 35 1.93 -5.19 3.54
C ILE A 35 1.95 -5.93 4.89
N ASN A 36 2.64 -7.07 4.98
CA ASN A 36 2.89 -7.78 6.23
C ASN A 36 4.36 -7.63 6.69
N GLY A 37 5.11 -6.69 6.13
CA GLY A 37 6.46 -6.33 6.60
C GLY A 37 7.58 -7.31 6.26
N LYS A 38 7.31 -8.38 5.52
CA LYS A 38 8.35 -9.35 5.08
C LYS A 38 9.27 -8.77 4.00
N ARG A 39 8.77 -7.80 3.23
CA ARG A 39 9.52 -7.03 2.22
C ARG A 39 9.15 -5.56 2.31
N ARG A 40 10.01 -4.68 1.80
CA ARG A 40 9.71 -3.24 1.71
C ARG A 40 9.01 -2.92 0.40
N PHE A 41 8.12 -1.92 0.42
CA PHE A 41 7.66 -1.25 -0.79
C PHE A 41 8.80 -0.40 -1.37
N THR A 42 8.91 -0.35 -2.68
CA THR A 42 9.78 0.61 -3.37
C THR A 42 9.13 2.00 -3.35
N LEU A 43 9.91 3.05 -3.59
CA LEU A 43 9.38 4.41 -3.67
C LEU A 43 8.31 4.54 -4.77
N ASP A 44 8.52 3.93 -5.94
CA ASP A 44 7.55 3.97 -7.04
C ASP A 44 6.22 3.30 -6.68
N GLU A 45 6.28 2.18 -5.94
CA GLU A 45 5.08 1.50 -5.44
C GLU A 45 4.34 2.37 -4.43
N VAL A 46 5.07 3.00 -3.50
CA VAL A 46 4.47 3.93 -2.51
C VAL A 46 3.79 5.09 -3.23
N VAL A 47 4.46 5.73 -4.19
CA VAL A 47 3.89 6.83 -4.98
C VAL A 47 2.63 6.40 -5.72
N SER A 48 2.66 5.22 -6.34
CA SER A 48 1.51 4.67 -7.07
C SER A 48 0.34 4.38 -6.13
N ILE A 49 0.60 3.73 -4.98
CA ILE A 49 -0.42 3.46 -3.96
C ILE A 49 -1.03 4.77 -3.45
N CYS A 50 -0.21 5.80 -3.19
CA CYS A 50 -0.71 7.10 -2.72
C CYS A 50 -1.63 7.77 -3.74
N LYS A 51 -1.30 7.69 -5.04
CA LYS A 51 -2.15 8.20 -6.12
C LYS A 51 -3.49 7.46 -6.20
N ILE A 52 -3.46 6.13 -6.17
CA ILE A 52 -4.66 5.28 -6.27
C ILE A 52 -5.59 5.50 -5.06
N LEU A 53 -5.02 5.48 -3.86
CA LEU A 53 -5.79 5.59 -2.61
C LEU A 53 -6.06 7.06 -2.21
N LYS A 54 -5.60 8.03 -2.99
CA LYS A 54 -5.66 9.47 -2.69
C LYS A 54 -5.18 9.77 -1.26
N ILE A 55 -4.01 9.25 -0.91
CA ILE A 55 -3.37 9.47 0.39
C ILE A 55 -2.70 10.84 0.36
N GLU A 56 -3.19 11.76 1.20
CA GLU A 56 -2.65 13.12 1.32
C GLU A 56 -1.40 13.17 2.21
N ASP A 57 -1.37 12.37 3.28
CA ASP A 57 -0.24 12.28 4.21
C ASP A 57 0.37 10.86 4.22
N PRO A 58 1.32 10.57 3.31
CA PRO A 58 2.00 9.28 3.27
C PRO A 58 2.91 9.03 4.48
N ASN A 59 3.28 10.06 5.25
CA ASN A 59 4.20 9.90 6.39
C ASN A 59 3.62 9.02 7.49
N GLN A 60 2.33 9.20 7.79
CA GLN A 60 1.61 8.40 8.79
C GLN A 60 1.55 6.91 8.43
N ILE A 61 1.60 6.58 7.14
CA ILE A 61 1.50 5.20 6.66
C ILE A 61 2.89 4.60 6.45
N PHE A 62 3.74 5.25 5.65
CA PHE A 62 4.97 4.64 5.14
C PHE A 62 6.22 5.02 5.96
N PHE A 63 6.25 6.19 6.59
CA PHE A 63 7.47 6.77 7.17
C PHE A 63 7.49 6.88 8.70
N ASN A 64 6.43 6.45 9.40
CA ASN A 64 6.46 6.40 10.87
C ASN A 64 7.60 5.48 11.36
N GLN A 65 8.55 6.09 12.09
CA GLN A 65 9.62 5.46 12.87
C GLN A 65 9.04 4.76 14.10
#